data_AF-A0A2H0RFS5-F1
#
_entry.id   AF-A0A2H0RFS5-F1
#
_cell.length_a   1.000
_cell.length_b   1.000
_cell.length_c   1.000
_cell.angle_alpha   90.00
_cell.angle_beta   90.00
_cell.angle_gamma   90.00
#
_symmetry.space_group_name_H-M   'P 1'
#
loop_
_entity.id
_entity.type
_entity.pdbx_description
1 polymer ?
#
loop_
_entity_poly.entity_id
_entity_poly.type
_entity_poly.pdbx_seq_one_letter_code
_entity_poly.pdbx_strand_id
1 'polypeptide(L)'
;MIITYHGFGMTKLQVGDTVVAANPISKGKDGKAPRFGADLVLVSLADPGWNGVENMTYGERVPFLAAGPGEYEVSDIFIRGIESVGPDGKINTIYTLNLDNLNVCHLGALFAEELSNEALEAIGVVDILFLPAGDYGTLAPKAAAKVAAAIAPKLIVPVAYESEATLKGFLKELGESEPEKTDKLTIKRRDLEGKEGEVVIIKAS
;
A
#
# COMPACT_ATOMS: atom_id res chain seq x y z
N MET A 1 14.24 5.34 -3.05
CA MET A 1 12.81 5.40 -3.40
C MET A 1 12.12 6.59 -2.73
N ILE A 2 11.17 7.23 -3.39
CA ILE A 2 10.30 8.29 -2.84
C ILE A 2 8.87 7.75 -2.75
N ILE A 3 8.24 7.86 -1.59
CA ILE A 3 6.87 7.44 -1.33
C ILE A 3 6.02 8.67 -1.03
N THR A 4 4.90 8.79 -1.74
CA THR A 4 3.87 9.81 -1.53
C THR A 4 2.54 9.13 -1.24
N TYR A 5 1.79 9.66 -0.27
CA TYR A 5 0.45 9.21 0.05
C TYR A 5 -0.56 10.24 -0.45
N HIS A 6 -1.58 9.79 -1.19
CA HIS A 6 -2.61 10.68 -1.75
C HIS A 6 -3.96 10.56 -1.04
N GLY A 7 -3.98 9.91 0.14
CA GLY A 7 -5.21 9.60 0.84
C GLY A 7 -5.83 8.27 0.43
N PHE A 8 -6.79 7.80 1.22
CA PHE A 8 -7.46 6.51 1.02
C PHE A 8 -6.44 5.35 0.90
N GLY A 9 -6.53 4.46 -0.07
CA GLY A 9 -5.53 3.42 -0.35
C GLY A 9 -4.42 3.85 -1.32
N MET A 10 -4.41 5.10 -1.80
CA MET A 10 -3.58 5.51 -2.93
C MET A 10 -2.16 5.90 -2.51
N THR A 11 -1.18 5.21 -3.06
CA THR A 11 0.24 5.52 -2.86
C THR A 11 0.98 5.62 -4.19
N LYS A 12 1.98 6.50 -4.24
CA LYS A 12 2.89 6.66 -5.36
C LYS A 12 4.31 6.35 -4.90
N LEU A 13 4.96 5.41 -5.56
CA LEU A 13 6.36 5.04 -5.36
C LEU A 13 7.16 5.48 -6.58
N GLN A 14 8.28 6.15 -6.35
CA GLN A 14 9.12 6.68 -7.43
C GLN A 14 10.60 6.36 -7.20
N VAL A 15 11.26 5.86 -8.24
CA VAL A 15 12.69 5.51 -8.27
C VAL A 15 13.27 6.00 -9.59
N GLY A 16 14.09 7.05 -9.55
CA GLY A 16 14.49 7.75 -10.77
C GLY A 16 13.25 8.21 -11.54
N ASP A 17 13.14 7.77 -12.79
CA ASP A 17 12.01 8.07 -13.68
C ASP A 17 10.85 7.07 -13.57
N THR A 18 11.09 5.90 -12.97
CA THR A 18 10.09 4.85 -12.77
C THR A 18 9.09 5.25 -11.70
N VAL A 19 7.80 5.17 -12.04
CA VAL A 19 6.67 5.51 -11.18
C VAL A 19 5.71 4.33 -11.08
N VAL A 20 5.49 3.87 -9.86
CA VAL A 20 4.46 2.89 -9.51
C VAL A 20 3.33 3.62 -8.78
N ALA A 21 2.10 3.45 -9.23
CA ALA A 21 0.91 3.91 -8.52
C ALA A 21 0.13 2.70 -8.00
N ALA A 22 -0.09 2.63 -6.69
CA ALA A 22 -0.97 1.62 -6.10
C ALA A 22 -2.31 2.25 -5.74
N ASN A 23 -3.38 1.57 -6.13
CA ASN A 23 -4.78 1.90 -5.88
C ASN A 23 -5.12 3.36 -6.18
N PRO A 24 -4.87 3.84 -7.42
CA PRO A 24 -5.31 5.17 -7.80
C PRO A 24 -6.81 5.30 -7.58
N ILE A 25 -7.26 6.46 -7.11
CA ILE A 25 -8.69 6.74 -6.94
C ILE A 25 -9.25 7.30 -8.26
N SER A 26 -10.45 6.87 -8.70
CA SER A 26 -11.08 7.46 -9.90
C SER A 26 -11.51 8.90 -9.64
N LYS A 27 -12.00 9.16 -8.42
CA LYS A 27 -12.49 10.48 -7.97
C LYS A 27 -12.24 10.67 -6.47
N GLY A 28 -11.58 11.76 -6.09
CA GLY A 28 -11.38 12.11 -4.68
C GLY A 28 -12.57 12.81 -4.03
N LYS A 29 -12.48 13.05 -2.72
CA LYS A 29 -13.54 13.66 -1.89
C LYS A 29 -13.98 15.03 -2.40
N ASP A 30 -13.05 15.83 -2.93
CA ASP A 30 -13.32 17.16 -3.48
C ASP A 30 -13.67 17.12 -4.99
N GLY A 31 -13.95 15.95 -5.53
CA GLY A 31 -14.21 15.73 -6.95
C GLY A 31 -12.97 15.79 -7.84
N LYS A 32 -11.77 15.97 -7.27
CA LYS A 32 -10.48 15.92 -7.94
C LYS A 32 -9.74 14.65 -7.54
N ALA A 33 -9.10 13.99 -8.50
CA ALA A 33 -8.20 12.86 -8.26
C ALA A 33 -6.78 13.27 -8.68
N PRO A 34 -5.73 12.76 -7.99
CA PRO A 34 -4.35 12.95 -8.45
C PRO A 34 -4.18 12.40 -9.87
N ARG A 35 -3.57 13.20 -10.75
CA ARG A 35 -3.32 12.83 -12.15
C ARG A 35 -1.84 12.99 -12.47
N PHE A 36 -1.19 11.91 -12.88
CA PHE A 36 0.22 11.88 -13.28
C PHE A 36 0.49 10.62 -14.12
N GLY A 37 1.60 10.58 -14.84
CA GLY A 37 1.96 9.41 -15.65
C GLY A 37 2.67 8.36 -14.81
N ALA A 38 2.16 7.12 -14.81
CA ALA A 38 2.79 5.97 -14.16
C ALA A 38 3.29 4.95 -15.20
N ASP A 39 4.30 4.18 -14.81
CA ASP A 39 4.83 3.06 -15.59
C ASP A 39 4.13 1.75 -15.20
N LEU A 40 3.76 1.62 -13.92
CA LEU A 40 3.03 0.49 -13.35
C LEU A 40 1.88 0.99 -12.48
N VAL A 41 0.71 0.37 -12.64
CA VAL A 41 -0.45 0.57 -11.77
C VAL A 41 -0.83 -0.76 -11.14
N LEU A 42 -0.97 -0.76 -9.81
CA LEU A 42 -1.48 -1.89 -9.02
C LEU A 42 -2.91 -1.57 -8.58
N VAL A 43 -3.88 -2.40 -8.96
CA VAL A 43 -5.27 -2.28 -8.51
C VAL A 43 -5.61 -3.48 -7.66
N SER A 44 -5.82 -3.26 -6.36
CA SER A 44 -6.12 -4.32 -5.40
C SER A 44 -7.59 -4.73 -5.43
N LEU A 45 -8.49 -3.80 -5.71
CA LEU A 45 -9.93 -4.02 -5.70
C LEU A 45 -10.57 -3.34 -6.92
N ALA A 46 -11.47 -4.06 -7.61
CA ALA A 46 -12.26 -3.53 -8.71
C ALA A 46 -13.39 -2.62 -8.21
N ASP A 47 -13.01 -1.48 -7.64
CA ASP A 47 -13.91 -0.48 -7.06
C ASP A 47 -13.39 0.93 -7.39
N PRO A 48 -14.24 1.94 -7.67
CA PRO A 48 -13.78 3.29 -8.03
C PRO A 48 -12.90 3.97 -6.97
N GLY A 49 -13.01 3.59 -5.70
CA GLY A 49 -12.11 4.06 -4.66
C GLY A 49 -10.69 3.49 -4.78
N TRP A 50 -10.51 2.37 -5.47
CA TRP A 50 -9.25 1.63 -5.57
C TRP A 50 -8.75 1.49 -7.02
N ASN A 51 -9.56 1.93 -8.00
CA ASN A 51 -9.31 1.77 -9.43
C ASN A 51 -9.62 3.04 -10.24
N GLY A 52 -8.67 3.96 -10.29
CA GLY A 52 -8.66 5.15 -11.13
C GLY A 52 -7.51 5.14 -12.14
N VAL A 53 -7.29 4.01 -12.81
CA VAL A 53 -6.18 3.82 -13.77
C VAL A 53 -6.14 4.88 -14.88
N GLU A 54 -7.30 5.42 -15.26
CA GLU A 54 -7.43 6.50 -16.25
C GLU A 54 -6.71 7.78 -15.83
N ASN A 55 -6.58 8.03 -14.53
CA ASN A 55 -5.86 9.18 -14.00
C ASN A 55 -4.33 8.98 -14.07
N MET A 56 -3.87 7.75 -14.27
CA MET A 56 -2.45 7.38 -14.32
C MET A 56 -1.85 7.42 -15.74
N THR A 57 -2.69 7.72 -16.74
CA THR A 57 -2.28 7.99 -18.12
C THR A 57 -2.12 9.50 -18.31
N TYR A 58 -0.88 9.94 -18.51
CA TYR A 58 -0.57 11.37 -18.67
C TYR A 58 0.68 11.57 -19.52
N GLY A 59 0.60 12.50 -20.47
CA GLY A 59 1.63 12.67 -21.49
C GLY A 59 1.74 11.43 -22.36
N GLU A 60 2.96 10.93 -22.57
CA GLU A 60 3.23 9.72 -23.37
C GLU A 60 3.20 8.43 -22.54
N ARG A 61 3.04 8.52 -21.21
CA ARG A 61 3.03 7.35 -20.33
C ARG A 61 1.67 6.65 -20.35
N VAL A 62 1.69 5.38 -20.73
CA VAL A 62 0.60 4.42 -20.58
C VAL A 62 1.07 3.34 -19.60
N PRO A 63 0.43 3.18 -18.43
CA PRO A 63 0.92 2.24 -17.43
C PRO A 63 0.63 0.79 -17.83
N PHE A 64 1.53 -0.11 -17.44
CA PHE A 64 1.15 -1.51 -17.29
C PHE A 64 0.19 -1.64 -16.11
N LEU A 65 -0.90 -2.38 -16.29
CA LEU A 65 -1.91 -2.60 -15.26
C LEU A 65 -1.79 -4.01 -14.69
N ALA A 66 -1.41 -4.12 -13.42
CA ALA A 66 -1.62 -5.32 -12.61
C ALA A 66 -2.96 -5.18 -11.87
N ALA A 67 -3.94 -5.99 -12.28
CA ALA A 67 -5.30 -5.96 -11.75
C ALA A 67 -5.82 -7.39 -11.51
N GLY A 68 -5.36 -7.98 -10.42
CA GLY A 68 -5.79 -9.30 -9.95
C GLY A 68 -4.62 -10.16 -9.46
N PRO A 69 -4.91 -11.30 -8.84
CA PRO A 69 -3.91 -12.28 -8.43
C PRO A 69 -3.13 -12.83 -9.64
N GLY A 70 -1.85 -13.13 -9.44
CA GLY A 70 -0.95 -13.62 -10.48
C GLY A 70 0.46 -13.09 -10.35
N GLU A 71 1.36 -13.54 -11.20
CA GLU A 71 2.73 -13.03 -11.29
C GLU A 71 2.88 -12.16 -12.53
N TYR A 72 3.54 -11.02 -12.38
CA TYR A 72 3.79 -10.04 -13.43
C TYR A 72 5.25 -9.62 -13.40
N GLU A 73 5.79 -9.25 -14.56
CA GLU A 73 7.12 -8.70 -14.70
C GLU A 73 7.08 -7.51 -15.65
N VAL A 74 7.50 -6.34 -15.17
CA VAL A 74 7.49 -5.10 -15.94
C VAL A 74 8.79 -4.35 -15.66
N SER A 75 9.60 -4.13 -16.69
CA SER A 75 10.85 -3.36 -16.56
C SER A 75 11.74 -3.87 -15.42
N ASP A 76 11.95 -5.19 -15.37
CA ASP A 76 12.70 -5.91 -14.32
C ASP A 76 12.11 -5.80 -12.90
N ILE A 77 10.88 -5.29 -12.75
CA ILE A 77 10.13 -5.29 -11.50
C ILE A 77 9.28 -6.56 -11.46
N PHE A 78 9.67 -7.49 -10.60
CA PHE A 78 8.88 -8.68 -10.27
C PHE A 78 7.76 -8.30 -9.32
N ILE A 79 6.53 -8.65 -9.69
CA ILE A 79 5.31 -8.35 -8.95
C ILE A 79 4.55 -9.65 -8.73
N ARG A 80 4.09 -9.87 -7.50
CA ARG A 80 3.19 -10.98 -7.16
C ARG A 80 1.91 -10.43 -6.57
N GLY A 81 0.80 -10.75 -7.20
CA GLY A 81 -0.56 -10.54 -6.73
C GLY A 81 -1.08 -11.79 -6.03
N ILE A 82 -1.51 -11.65 -4.78
CA ILE A 82 -1.98 -12.74 -3.92
C ILE A 82 -3.45 -12.49 -3.62
N GLU A 83 -4.29 -13.48 -3.89
CA GLU A 83 -5.73 -13.39 -3.62
C GLU A 83 -5.99 -13.28 -2.12
N SER A 84 -6.92 -12.39 -1.76
CA SER A 84 -7.39 -12.17 -0.40
C SER A 84 -8.81 -11.61 -0.43
N VAL A 85 -9.39 -11.39 0.75
CA VAL A 85 -10.77 -10.90 0.88
C VAL A 85 -10.76 -9.40 1.20
N GLY A 86 -11.48 -8.63 0.41
CA GLY A 86 -11.76 -7.22 0.62
C GLY A 86 -13.17 -6.95 1.16
N PRO A 87 -13.63 -5.68 1.13
CA PRO A 87 -14.94 -5.30 1.62
C PRO A 87 -16.06 -6.06 0.89
N ASP A 88 -17.14 -6.36 1.61
CA ASP A 88 -18.31 -7.09 1.10
C ASP A 88 -18.01 -8.48 0.51
N GLY A 89 -16.87 -9.08 0.88
CA GLY A 89 -16.45 -10.38 0.34
C GLY A 89 -15.91 -10.31 -1.10
N LYS A 90 -15.66 -9.11 -1.62
CA LYS A 90 -15.04 -8.94 -2.95
C LYS A 90 -13.59 -9.42 -2.92
N ILE A 91 -13.09 -9.83 -4.08
CA ILE A 91 -11.68 -10.19 -4.25
C ILE A 91 -10.80 -8.94 -4.04
N ASN A 92 -9.87 -9.03 -3.10
CA ASN A 92 -8.77 -8.10 -2.93
C ASN A 92 -7.46 -8.77 -3.36
N THR A 93 -6.56 -8.03 -4.00
CA THR A 93 -5.22 -8.51 -4.34
C THR A 93 -4.19 -7.81 -3.47
N ILE A 94 -3.46 -8.58 -2.66
CA ILE A 94 -2.23 -8.12 -2.00
C ILE A 94 -1.13 -8.13 -3.05
N TYR A 95 -0.38 -7.03 -3.19
CA TYR A 95 0.75 -6.98 -4.10
C TYR A 95 2.07 -6.94 -3.35
N THR A 96 3.00 -7.81 -3.72
CA THR A 96 4.42 -7.65 -3.37
C THR A 96 5.23 -7.34 -4.61
N LEU A 97 6.24 -6.49 -4.47
CA LEU A 97 7.16 -6.14 -5.55
C LEU A 97 8.55 -5.82 -5.01
N ASN A 98 9.58 -6.13 -5.80
CA ASN A 98 10.93 -5.66 -5.53
C ASN A 98 11.19 -4.36 -6.30
N LEU A 99 11.38 -3.25 -5.59
CA LEU A 99 11.58 -1.94 -6.19
C LEU A 99 12.73 -1.23 -5.47
N ASP A 100 13.76 -0.77 -6.19
CA ASP A 100 14.97 -0.15 -5.61
C ASP A 100 15.68 -1.06 -4.59
N ASN A 101 15.69 -2.38 -4.85
CA ASN A 101 16.18 -3.40 -3.91
C ASN A 101 15.45 -3.34 -2.55
N LEU A 102 14.17 -2.99 -2.53
CA LEU A 102 13.32 -3.04 -1.34
C LEU A 102 12.12 -3.93 -1.66
N ASN A 103 11.82 -4.86 -0.75
CA ASN A 103 10.62 -5.67 -0.84
C ASN A 103 9.44 -4.86 -0.30
N VAL A 104 8.59 -4.40 -1.20
CA VAL A 104 7.40 -3.63 -0.87
C VAL A 104 6.19 -4.54 -0.88
N CYS A 105 5.33 -4.42 0.12
CA CYS A 105 4.03 -5.10 0.18
C CYS A 105 2.92 -4.07 0.34
N HIS A 106 1.91 -4.13 -0.54
CA HIS A 106 0.70 -3.33 -0.44
C HIS A 106 -0.50 -4.24 -0.23
N LEU A 107 -1.11 -4.18 0.96
CA LEU A 107 -2.21 -5.07 1.33
C LEU A 107 -3.53 -4.70 0.66
N GLY A 108 -3.63 -3.50 0.10
CA GLY A 108 -4.80 -3.07 -0.66
C GLY A 108 -5.98 -2.83 0.28
N ALA A 109 -7.15 -3.26 -0.16
CA ALA A 109 -8.41 -3.15 0.58
C ALA A 109 -8.63 -4.34 1.52
N LEU A 110 -7.56 -4.92 2.09
CA LEU A 110 -7.66 -6.13 2.90
C LEU A 110 -8.72 -5.96 3.99
N PHE A 111 -9.63 -6.94 4.09
CA PHE A 111 -10.68 -7.04 5.11
C PHE A 111 -10.50 -8.29 5.99
N ALA A 112 -9.84 -9.33 5.48
CA ALA A 112 -9.55 -10.53 6.26
C ALA A 112 -8.63 -10.23 7.45
N GLU A 113 -9.11 -10.44 8.68
CA GLU A 113 -8.37 -10.18 9.92
C GLU A 113 -7.16 -11.11 10.14
N GLU A 114 -7.06 -12.17 9.35
CA GLU A 114 -5.98 -13.14 9.37
C GLU A 114 -5.57 -13.48 7.93
N LEU A 115 -4.27 -13.69 7.73
CA LEU A 115 -3.71 -14.22 6.50
C LEU A 115 -3.44 -15.72 6.69
N SER A 116 -3.71 -16.52 5.66
CA SER A 116 -3.35 -17.93 5.67
C SER A 116 -1.83 -18.09 5.64
N ASN A 117 -1.33 -19.27 6.04
CA ASN A 117 0.11 -19.55 5.98
C ASN A 117 0.64 -19.48 4.55
N GLU A 118 -0.16 -19.93 3.58
CA GLU A 118 0.18 -19.88 2.16
C GLU A 118 0.28 -18.42 1.68
N ALA A 119 -0.61 -17.53 2.14
CA ALA A 119 -0.53 -16.12 1.83
C ALA A 119 0.70 -15.46 2.45
N LEU A 120 1.03 -15.78 3.72
CA LEU A 120 2.23 -15.27 4.40
C LEU A 120 3.52 -15.74 3.71
N GLU A 121 3.59 -17.01 3.31
CA GLU A 121 4.72 -17.56 2.56
C GLU A 121 4.86 -16.90 1.18
N ALA A 122 3.75 -16.67 0.49
CA ALA A 122 3.73 -15.98 -0.80
C ALA A 122 4.15 -14.51 -0.70
N ILE A 123 3.80 -13.82 0.40
CA ILE A 123 4.23 -12.45 0.71
C ILE A 123 5.74 -12.40 0.94
N GLY A 124 6.27 -13.33 1.72
CA GLY A 124 7.70 -13.42 2.03
C GLY A 124 8.21 -12.26 2.88
N VAL A 125 9.49 -11.91 2.70
CA VAL A 125 10.16 -10.86 3.48
C VAL A 125 9.70 -9.49 3.01
N VAL A 126 9.22 -8.65 3.93
CA VAL A 126 8.74 -7.29 3.64
C VAL A 126 9.64 -6.24 4.30
N ASP A 127 10.19 -5.34 3.50
CA ASP A 127 10.91 -4.17 3.99
C ASP A 127 9.93 -3.04 4.31
N ILE A 128 8.94 -2.79 3.44
CA ILE A 128 7.97 -1.70 3.58
C ILE A 128 6.55 -2.24 3.36
N LEU A 129 5.69 -2.09 4.36
CA LEU A 129 4.30 -2.53 4.33
C LEU A 129 3.35 -1.34 4.25
N PHE A 130 2.52 -1.29 3.21
CA PHE A 130 1.34 -0.43 3.15
C PHE A 130 0.12 -1.20 3.66
N LEU A 131 -0.36 -0.80 4.83
CA LEU A 131 -1.37 -1.52 5.60
C LEU A 131 -2.63 -0.68 5.75
N PRO A 132 -3.81 -1.13 5.29
CA PRO A 132 -5.06 -0.47 5.62
C PRO A 132 -5.27 -0.52 7.14
N ALA A 133 -5.52 0.65 7.74
CA ALA A 133 -5.66 0.80 9.18
C ALA A 133 -6.93 1.59 9.53
N GLY A 134 -8.07 1.25 8.91
CA GLY A 134 -9.30 1.93 9.25
C GLY A 134 -10.62 1.45 8.63
N ASP A 135 -11.61 2.31 8.80
CA ASP A 135 -13.05 1.99 8.76
C ASP A 135 -13.67 2.02 7.34
N TYR A 136 -12.86 2.10 6.28
CA TYR A 136 -13.29 2.07 4.88
C TYR A 136 -13.78 0.69 4.41
N GLY A 137 -14.38 -0.10 5.30
CA GLY A 137 -14.69 -1.51 5.08
C GLY A 137 -13.44 -2.39 4.96
N THR A 138 -12.29 -1.91 5.44
CA THR A 138 -11.01 -2.64 5.48
C THR A 138 -10.72 -3.15 6.90
N LEU A 139 -9.45 -3.39 7.25
CA LEU A 139 -9.05 -3.83 8.58
C LEU A 139 -9.32 -2.79 9.66
N ALA A 140 -10.02 -3.22 10.71
CA ALA A 140 -10.09 -2.51 11.96
C ALA A 140 -8.68 -2.41 12.62
N PRO A 141 -8.39 -1.37 13.42
CA PRO A 141 -7.08 -1.14 14.03
C PRO A 141 -6.41 -2.36 14.69
N LYS A 142 -7.18 -3.14 15.46
CA LYS A 142 -6.67 -4.34 16.13
C LYS A 142 -6.29 -5.45 15.15
N ALA A 143 -7.10 -5.67 14.12
CA ALA A 143 -6.82 -6.65 13.08
C ALA A 143 -5.62 -6.21 12.23
N ALA A 144 -5.52 -4.92 11.90
CA ALA A 144 -4.38 -4.35 11.20
C ALA A 144 -3.07 -4.58 11.97
N ALA A 145 -3.04 -4.35 13.29
CA ALA A 145 -1.86 -4.62 14.12
C ALA A 145 -1.47 -6.11 14.15
N LYS A 146 -2.46 -7.01 14.20
CA LYS A 146 -2.22 -8.45 14.12
C LYS A 146 -1.62 -8.87 12.78
N VAL A 147 -2.14 -8.35 11.67
CA VAL A 147 -1.60 -8.61 10.33
C VAL A 147 -0.17 -8.06 10.20
N ALA A 148 0.08 -6.86 10.71
CA ALA A 148 1.43 -6.28 10.74
C ALA A 148 2.42 -7.18 11.51
N ALA A 149 2.03 -7.67 12.68
CA ALA A 149 2.84 -8.57 13.48
C ALA A 149 3.12 -9.92 12.77
N ALA A 150 2.13 -10.46 12.04
CA ALA A 150 2.29 -11.70 11.28
C ALA A 150 3.25 -11.55 10.09
N ILE A 151 3.24 -10.39 9.43
CA ILE A 151 4.15 -10.08 8.30
C ILE A 151 5.55 -9.70 8.78
N ALA A 152 5.66 -9.12 9.99
CA ALA A 152 6.91 -8.64 10.58
C ALA A 152 7.75 -7.75 9.64
N PRO A 153 7.18 -6.65 9.09
CA PRO A 153 7.91 -5.75 8.21
C PRO A 153 8.92 -4.90 8.97
N LYS A 154 9.92 -4.36 8.28
CA LYS A 154 10.84 -3.36 8.89
C LYS A 154 10.17 -2.02 9.11
N LEU A 155 9.35 -1.59 8.14
CA LEU A 155 8.63 -0.32 8.16
C LEU A 155 7.15 -0.52 7.80
N ILE A 156 6.27 0.15 8.54
CA ILE A 156 4.83 0.17 8.32
C ILE A 156 4.42 1.59 7.93
N VAL A 157 3.69 1.70 6.83
CA VAL A 157 3.02 2.92 6.37
C VAL A 157 1.51 2.66 6.40
N PRO A 158 0.78 3.15 7.42
CA PRO A 158 -0.66 3.01 7.47
C PRO A 158 -1.32 3.79 6.33
N VAL A 159 -2.31 3.16 5.68
CA VAL A 159 -3.15 3.75 4.65
C VAL A 159 -4.62 3.50 4.98
N ALA A 160 -5.54 4.03 4.16
CA ALA A 160 -6.98 3.82 4.27
C ALA A 160 -7.56 4.03 5.69
N TYR A 161 -7.11 5.07 6.39
CA TYR A 161 -7.70 5.50 7.66
C TYR A 161 -8.58 6.73 7.47
N GLU A 162 -9.77 6.74 8.09
CA GLU A 162 -10.76 7.81 7.91
C GLU A 162 -10.50 9.02 8.81
N SER A 163 -9.96 8.78 10.01
CA SER A 163 -9.84 9.78 11.05
C SER A 163 -8.54 9.64 11.83
N GLU A 164 -8.11 10.73 12.48
CA GLU A 164 -7.01 10.66 13.45
C GLU A 164 -7.31 9.70 14.60
N ALA A 165 -8.58 9.49 14.97
CA ALA A 165 -8.96 8.59 16.05
C ALA A 165 -8.69 7.13 15.67
N THR A 166 -9.04 6.72 14.45
CA THR A 166 -8.79 5.38 13.94
C THR A 166 -7.29 5.11 13.84
N LEU A 167 -6.52 6.07 13.31
CA LEU A 167 -5.06 5.99 13.26
C LEU A 167 -4.44 5.90 14.66
N LYS A 168 -4.89 6.71 15.62
CA LYS A 168 -4.44 6.61 17.02
C LYS A 168 -4.76 5.26 17.65
N GLY A 169 -5.92 4.69 17.33
CA GLY A 169 -6.29 3.34 17.72
C GLY A 169 -5.29 2.32 17.22
N PHE A 170 -4.91 2.40 15.94
CA PHE A 170 -3.94 1.48 15.33
C PHE A 170 -2.55 1.61 15.96
N LEU A 171 -2.05 2.83 16.13
CA LEU A 171 -0.77 3.09 16.77
C LEU A 171 -0.72 2.53 18.20
N LYS A 172 -1.82 2.68 18.96
CA LYS A 172 -1.93 2.13 20.31
C LYS A 172 -1.82 0.60 20.33
N GLU A 173 -2.44 -0.10 19.36
CA GLU A 173 -2.33 -1.56 19.25
C GLU A 173 -0.90 -2.02 18.90
N LEU A 174 -0.14 -1.19 18.18
CA LEU A 174 1.29 -1.42 17.92
C LEU A 174 2.21 -0.99 19.08
N GLY A 175 1.68 -0.33 20.12
CA GLY A 175 2.49 0.27 21.17
C GLY A 175 3.31 1.48 20.71
N GLU A 176 2.98 2.05 19.55
CA GLU A 176 3.62 3.23 18.98
C GLU A 176 2.93 4.51 19.50
N SER A 177 3.72 5.44 20.02
CA SER A 177 3.22 6.67 20.66
C SER A 177 3.65 7.95 19.95
N GLU A 178 4.82 7.94 19.29
CA GLU A 178 5.39 9.10 18.61
C GLU A 178 5.96 8.70 17.24
N PRO A 179 5.10 8.23 16.32
CA PRO A 179 5.55 7.85 14.99
C PRO A 179 6.08 9.07 14.23
N GLU A 180 7.08 8.84 13.38
CA GLU A 180 7.56 9.88 12.46
C GLU A 180 6.42 10.33 11.54
N LYS A 181 6.28 11.65 11.37
CA LYS A 181 5.28 12.25 10.48
C LYS A 181 5.98 13.08 9.42
N THR A 182 5.70 12.78 8.15
CA THR A 182 6.29 13.49 7.00
C THR A 182 5.24 13.76 5.93
N ASP A 183 5.46 14.76 5.07
CA ASP A 183 4.61 14.97 3.89
C ASP A 183 5.01 14.04 2.73
N LYS A 184 6.23 13.50 2.76
CA LYS A 184 6.80 12.60 1.76
C LYS A 184 7.96 11.83 2.36
N LEU A 185 8.01 10.52 2.14
CA LEU A 185 9.07 9.67 2.66
C LEU A 185 10.11 9.40 1.56
N THR A 186 11.36 9.77 1.81
CA THR A 186 12.50 9.33 0.98
C THR A 186 13.25 8.26 1.74
N ILE A 187 13.33 7.06 1.16
CA ILE A 187 13.86 5.88 1.84
C ILE A 187 14.85 5.12 0.94
N LYS A 188 15.90 4.59 1.55
CA LYS A 188 16.88 3.67 0.97
C LYS A 188 17.07 2.46 1.88
N ARG A 189 17.67 1.40 1.35
CA ARG A 189 17.95 0.16 2.11
C ARG A 189 18.65 0.38 3.45
N ARG A 190 19.67 1.24 3.49
CA ARG A 190 20.41 1.56 4.73
C ARG A 190 19.55 2.18 5.82
N ASP A 191 18.49 2.89 5.42
CA ASP A 191 17.60 3.59 6.35
C ASP A 191 16.62 2.62 7.02
N LEU A 192 16.60 1.34 6.61
CA LEU A 192 15.80 0.26 7.20
C LEU A 192 16.65 -0.71 8.04
N GLU A 193 17.97 -0.50 8.11
CA GLU A 193 18.86 -1.38 8.89
C GLU A 193 18.53 -1.25 10.38
N GLY A 194 18.27 -2.38 11.04
CA GLY A 194 17.91 -2.43 12.46
C GLY A 194 16.46 -2.04 12.79
N LYS A 195 15.64 -1.70 11.78
CA LYS A 195 14.21 -1.41 12.00
C LYS A 195 13.40 -2.70 12.13
N GLU A 196 12.51 -2.72 13.12
CA GLU A 196 11.60 -3.83 13.41
C GLU A 196 10.20 -3.26 13.65
N GLY A 197 9.38 -3.18 12.60
CA GLY A 197 8.00 -2.73 12.70
C GLY A 197 7.81 -1.23 12.97
N GLU A 198 8.79 -0.38 12.66
CA GLU A 198 8.66 1.07 12.86
C GLU A 198 7.52 1.65 12.01
N VAL A 199 6.79 2.64 12.55
CA VAL A 199 5.67 3.26 11.85
C VAL A 199 6.05 4.66 11.36
N VAL A 200 5.83 4.93 10.07
CA VAL A 200 5.93 6.28 9.50
C VAL A 200 4.58 6.69 8.94
N ILE A 201 4.08 7.84 9.37
CA ILE A 201 2.86 8.44 8.84
C ILE A 201 3.25 9.43 7.74
N ILE A 202 2.76 9.18 6.53
CA ILE A 202 2.86 10.12 5.42
C ILE A 202 1.55 10.90 5.36
N LYS A 203 1.60 12.23 5.39
CA LYS A 203 0.41 13.06 5.23
C LYS A 203 -0.10 12.96 3.79
N ALA A 204 -1.41 12.88 3.64
CA ALA A 204 -2.04 12.92 2.33
C ALA A 204 -1.77 14.27 1.66
N SER A 205 -1.22 14.24 0.44
CA SER A 205 -0.93 15.42 -0.39
C SER A 205 -2.13 15.86 -1.22
#